data_AF-A0A0Q4V9A2-F1
#
_entry.id   AF-A0A0Q4V9A2-F1
#
_cell.length_a   1.000
_cell.length_b   1.000
_cell.length_c   1.000
_cell.angle_alpha   90.00
_cell.angle_beta   90.00
_cell.angle_gamma   90.00
#
_symmetry.space_group_name_H-M   'P 1'
#
loop_
_entity.id
_entity.type
_entity.pdbx_description
1 polymer ?
#
loop_
_entity_poly.entity_id
_entity_poly.type
_entity_poly.pdbx_seq_one_letter_code
_entity_poly.pdbx_strand_id
1 'polypeptide(L)'
;MESDAREDWGAADERVQQVIEGRYPVVGMSSQALSTVMAGVFAAITVVTAGGSIVDPSNAVVSLPLAVIKLALALVGVALAVVGWQLARRRNELAPAGSGYSPVRTLTSSQRRVVRRQTRGRDTLTAEAAPIVAALLRERLAPARTVLMTVAGLELTLLGNALPTVWLSILTAIVIVSIGAAVVVSHRIDTRRLAAVERAFPSV
;
A
#
# COMPACT_ATOMS: atom_id res chain seq x y z
N MET A 1 35.42 22.87 -21.96
CA MET A 1 33.95 22.85 -22.14
C MET A 1 33.33 22.11 -20.96
N GLU A 2 33.55 22.62 -19.75
CA GLU A 2 33.21 21.96 -18.48
C GLU A 2 32.22 22.85 -17.72
N SER A 3 31.26 23.38 -18.48
CA SER A 3 30.02 23.97 -18.01
C SER A 3 28.95 22.90 -18.20
N ASP A 4 29.23 21.69 -17.70
CA ASP A 4 28.20 20.67 -17.54
C ASP A 4 27.19 21.24 -16.56
N ALA A 5 25.97 21.36 -17.05
CA ALA A 5 24.75 21.64 -16.33
C ALA A 5 24.93 21.47 -14.82
N ARG A 6 25.04 22.59 -14.08
CA ARG A 6 24.50 22.62 -12.72
C ARG A 6 23.07 22.13 -12.89
N GLU A 7 22.83 20.85 -12.58
CA GLU A 7 21.52 20.25 -12.72
C GLU A 7 20.57 21.16 -11.96
N ASP A 8 19.63 21.76 -12.68
CA ASP A 8 18.72 22.72 -12.09
C ASP A 8 17.74 21.99 -11.18
N TRP A 9 18.19 21.76 -9.95
CA TRP A 9 17.43 21.11 -8.89
C TRP A 9 16.23 21.97 -8.46
N GLY A 10 16.29 23.29 -8.65
CA GLY A 10 15.16 24.19 -8.41
C GLY A 10 14.02 23.92 -9.38
N ALA A 11 14.31 23.89 -10.68
CA ALA A 11 13.31 23.53 -11.70
C ALA A 11 12.85 22.06 -11.58
N ALA A 12 13.68 21.16 -11.04
CA ALA A 12 13.27 19.79 -10.76
C ALA A 12 12.30 19.71 -9.58
N ASP A 13 12.54 20.47 -8.52
CA ASP A 13 11.66 20.56 -7.35
C ASP A 13 10.31 21.16 -7.72
N GLU A 14 10.28 22.27 -8.46
CA GLU A 14 9.04 22.90 -8.94
C GLU A 14 8.20 21.93 -9.80
N ARG A 15 8.84 21.18 -10.71
CA ARG A 15 8.15 20.15 -11.51
C ARG A 15 7.58 19.01 -10.67
N VAL A 16 8.27 18.61 -9.60
CA VAL A 16 7.80 17.57 -8.69
C VAL A 16 6.65 18.09 -7.84
N GLN A 17 6.76 19.31 -7.29
CA GLN A 17 5.72 20.00 -6.55
C GLN A 17 4.47 20.17 -7.42
N GLN A 18 4.59 20.67 -8.64
CA GLN A 18 3.45 20.87 -9.55
C GLN A 18 2.71 19.56 -9.85
N VAL A 19 3.43 18.43 -9.95
CA VAL A 19 2.82 17.11 -10.15
C VAL A 19 2.18 16.56 -8.88
N ILE A 20 2.74 16.86 -7.71
CA ILE A 20 2.16 16.50 -6.40
C ILE A 20 0.93 17.35 -6.09
N GLU A 21 0.99 18.66 -6.32
CA GLU A 21 -0.09 19.64 -6.09
C GLU A 21 -1.23 19.46 -7.10
N GLY A 22 -0.90 19.17 -8.35
CA GLY A 22 -1.85 18.83 -9.41
C GLY A 22 -2.50 17.44 -9.26
N ARG A 23 -2.65 16.96 -8.02
CA ARG A 23 -3.06 15.61 -7.61
C ARG A 23 -3.93 14.94 -8.67
N TYR A 24 -3.23 14.07 -9.40
CA TYR A 24 -3.60 13.17 -10.47
C TYR A 24 -5.11 13.03 -10.69
N PRO A 25 -5.64 13.31 -11.91
CA PRO A 25 -6.86 12.63 -12.31
C PRO A 25 -6.50 11.15 -12.29
N VAL A 26 -7.07 10.39 -11.35
CA VAL A 26 -6.91 8.93 -11.32
C VAL A 26 -7.64 8.40 -12.56
N VAL A 27 -6.96 8.38 -13.70
CA VAL A 27 -7.47 7.80 -14.94
C VAL A 27 -7.25 6.29 -14.84
N GLY A 28 -8.05 5.63 -14.02
CA GLY A 28 -7.96 4.20 -13.76
C GLY A 28 -8.53 3.76 -12.41
N MET A 29 -8.51 2.45 -12.15
CA MET A 29 -8.87 1.91 -10.84
C MET A 29 -7.76 2.25 -9.82
N SER A 30 -8.10 2.59 -8.58
CA SER A 30 -7.08 2.75 -7.53
C SER A 30 -6.64 1.38 -6.99
N SER A 31 -5.42 1.28 -6.44
CA SER A 31 -4.97 0.03 -5.81
C SER A 31 -5.87 -0.36 -4.64
N GLN A 32 -6.38 0.64 -3.91
CA GLN A 32 -7.37 0.43 -2.86
C GLN A 32 -8.69 -0.12 -3.42
N ALA A 33 -9.19 0.42 -4.54
CA ALA A 33 -10.40 -0.09 -5.18
C ALA A 33 -10.22 -1.54 -5.66
N LEU A 34 -9.05 -1.87 -6.23
CA LEU A 34 -8.70 -3.23 -6.62
C LEU A 34 -8.71 -4.17 -5.39
N SER A 35 -8.07 -3.77 -4.29
CA SER A 35 -8.07 -4.53 -3.04
C SER A 35 -9.47 -4.75 -2.48
N THR A 36 -10.33 -3.72 -2.52
CA THR A 36 -11.74 -3.83 -2.09
C THR A 36 -12.53 -4.81 -2.96
N VAL A 37 -12.37 -4.74 -4.29
CA VAL A 37 -13.04 -5.68 -5.20
C VAL A 37 -12.57 -7.11 -4.97
N MET A 38 -11.26 -7.31 -4.81
CA MET A 38 -10.71 -8.64 -4.50
C MET A 38 -11.22 -9.18 -3.16
N ALA A 39 -11.29 -8.34 -2.13
CA ALA A 39 -11.91 -8.73 -0.85
C ALA A 39 -13.37 -9.16 -1.05
N GLY A 40 -14.15 -8.44 -1.86
CA GLY A 40 -15.52 -8.83 -2.19
C GLY A 40 -15.61 -10.21 -2.87
N VAL A 41 -14.75 -10.46 -3.87
CA VAL A 41 -14.67 -11.75 -4.57
C VAL A 41 -14.34 -12.89 -3.59
N PHE A 42 -13.35 -12.69 -2.73
CA PHE A 42 -12.98 -13.69 -1.74
C PHE A 42 -14.11 -13.93 -0.73
N ALA A 43 -14.78 -12.89 -0.23
CA ALA A 43 -15.92 -13.11 0.66
C ALA A 43 -17.06 -13.90 -0.01
N ALA A 44 -17.33 -13.66 -1.29
CA ALA A 44 -18.30 -14.46 -2.05
C ALA A 44 -17.89 -15.94 -2.14
N ILE A 45 -16.60 -16.23 -2.36
CA ILE A 45 -16.06 -17.60 -2.34
C ILE A 45 -16.22 -18.22 -0.94
N THR A 46 -15.99 -17.46 0.14
CA THR A 46 -16.21 -17.94 1.51
C THR A 46 -17.66 -18.31 1.75
N VAL A 47 -18.62 -17.51 1.28
CA VAL A 47 -20.05 -17.80 1.41
C VAL A 47 -20.41 -19.12 0.72
N VAL A 48 -19.93 -19.33 -0.52
CA VAL A 48 -20.22 -20.55 -1.29
C VAL A 48 -19.59 -21.79 -0.63
N THR A 49 -18.35 -21.68 -0.18
CA THR A 49 -17.63 -22.81 0.44
C THR A 49 -18.17 -23.14 1.84
N ALA A 50 -18.49 -22.13 2.64
CA ALA A 50 -19.17 -22.31 3.93
C ALA A 50 -20.55 -22.96 3.76
N GLY A 51 -21.30 -22.57 2.72
CA GLY A 51 -22.58 -23.18 2.34
C GLY A 51 -22.45 -24.66 2.00
N GLY A 52 -21.40 -25.06 1.27
CA GLY A 52 -21.13 -26.46 0.94
C GLY A 52 -20.82 -27.34 2.16
N SER A 53 -20.12 -26.79 3.17
CA SER A 53 -19.81 -27.51 4.42
C SER A 53 -21.00 -27.72 5.37
N ILE A 54 -22.11 -27.00 5.19
CA ILE A 54 -23.33 -27.16 6.00
C ILE A 54 -24.16 -28.37 5.54
N VAL A 55 -23.93 -28.86 4.31
CA VAL A 55 -24.72 -29.94 3.68
C VAL A 55 -24.29 -31.32 4.16
N ASP A 56 -23.13 -31.46 4.81
CA ASP A 56 -22.62 -32.74 5.30
C ASP A 56 -22.86 -32.91 6.83
N PRO A 57 -23.90 -33.66 7.24
CA PRO A 57 -24.30 -33.77 8.64
C PRO A 57 -23.29 -34.54 9.50
N SER A 58 -22.38 -35.31 8.88
CA SER A 58 -21.39 -36.15 9.57
C SER A 58 -20.38 -35.34 10.40
N ASN A 59 -20.17 -34.06 10.06
CA ASN A 59 -19.20 -33.17 10.73
C ASN A 59 -19.84 -31.85 11.21
N ALA A 60 -21.17 -31.78 11.32
CA ALA A 60 -21.92 -30.54 11.58
C ALA A 60 -21.49 -29.81 12.87
N VAL A 61 -21.14 -30.53 13.94
CA VAL A 61 -20.78 -29.96 15.26
C VAL A 61 -19.50 -29.11 15.21
N VAL A 62 -18.54 -29.47 14.36
CA VAL A 62 -17.26 -28.76 14.21
C VAL A 62 -17.27 -27.81 13.00
N SER A 63 -17.98 -28.19 11.92
CA SER A 63 -18.02 -27.43 10.67
C SER A 63 -18.86 -26.16 10.76
N LEU A 64 -19.97 -26.15 11.50
CA LEU A 64 -20.84 -24.97 11.65
C LEU A 64 -20.15 -23.81 12.38
N PRO A 65 -19.56 -23.99 13.58
CA PRO A 65 -18.85 -22.91 14.26
C PRO A 65 -17.69 -22.36 13.43
N LEU A 66 -16.93 -23.24 12.77
CA LEU A 66 -15.81 -22.84 11.93
C LEU A 66 -16.27 -22.08 10.67
N ALA A 67 -17.36 -22.51 10.04
CA ALA A 67 -17.96 -21.82 8.89
C ALA A 67 -18.45 -20.42 9.28
N VAL A 68 -19.09 -20.27 10.45
CA VAL A 68 -19.51 -18.96 10.98
C VAL A 68 -18.31 -18.04 11.23
N ILE A 69 -17.23 -18.57 11.82
CA ILE A 69 -16.00 -17.80 12.05
C ILE A 69 -15.38 -17.35 10.71
N LYS A 70 -15.27 -18.24 9.73
CA LYS A 70 -14.77 -17.93 8.38
C LYS A 70 -15.58 -16.83 7.70
N LEU A 71 -16.90 -16.93 7.77
CA LEU A 71 -17.83 -15.94 7.24
C LEU A 71 -17.67 -14.58 7.93
N ALA A 72 -17.57 -14.57 9.27
CA ALA A 72 -17.38 -13.35 10.04
C ALA A 72 -16.05 -12.65 9.68
N LEU A 73 -14.95 -13.40 9.59
CA LEU A 73 -13.65 -12.88 9.14
C LEU A 73 -13.73 -12.28 7.73
N ALA A 74 -14.40 -12.96 6.80
CA ALA A 74 -14.56 -12.48 5.44
C ALA A 74 -15.39 -11.18 5.37
N LEU A 75 -16.50 -11.10 6.10
CA LEU A 75 -17.35 -9.91 6.14
C LEU A 75 -16.65 -8.71 6.80
N VAL A 76 -15.95 -8.93 7.91
CA VAL A 76 -15.15 -7.89 8.57
C VAL A 76 -14.02 -7.42 7.65
N GLY A 77 -13.40 -8.35 6.91
CA GLY A 77 -12.35 -8.03 5.95
C GLY A 77 -12.85 -7.12 4.82
N VAL A 78 -14.00 -7.46 4.23
CA VAL A 78 -14.66 -6.61 3.23
C VAL A 78 -15.00 -5.25 3.80
N ALA A 79 -15.59 -5.20 5.00
CA ALA A 79 -15.95 -3.93 5.65
C ALA A 79 -14.74 -3.02 5.84
N LEU A 80 -13.61 -3.57 6.33
CA LEU A 80 -12.36 -2.83 6.48
C LEU A 80 -11.81 -2.35 5.14
N ALA A 81 -11.87 -3.19 4.10
CA ALA A 81 -11.43 -2.81 2.75
C ALA A 81 -12.29 -1.70 2.13
N VAL A 82 -13.61 -1.73 2.35
CA VAL A 82 -14.53 -0.69 1.89
C VAL A 82 -14.29 0.61 2.64
N VAL A 83 -14.15 0.56 3.97
CA VAL A 83 -13.89 1.75 4.79
C VAL A 83 -12.55 2.38 4.42
N GLY A 84 -11.50 1.57 4.24
CA GLY A 84 -10.17 2.04 3.81
C GLY A 84 -10.22 2.75 2.45
N TRP A 85 -10.95 2.18 1.49
CA TRP A 85 -11.14 2.80 0.17
C TRP A 85 -11.95 4.09 0.22
N GLN A 86 -13.06 4.11 0.98
CA GLN A 86 -13.88 5.32 1.15
C GLN A 86 -13.11 6.44 1.83
N LEU A 87 -12.31 6.11 2.86
CA LEU A 87 -11.48 7.08 3.55
C LEU A 87 -10.38 7.61 2.62
N ALA A 88 -9.77 6.75 1.79
CA ALA A 88 -8.82 7.18 0.76
C ALA A 88 -9.45 8.15 -0.24
N ARG A 89 -10.66 7.83 -0.71
CA ARG A 89 -11.42 8.66 -1.65
C ARG A 89 -11.77 10.03 -1.06
N ARG A 90 -12.25 10.07 0.19
CA ARG A 90 -12.59 11.33 0.88
C ARG A 90 -11.38 12.23 1.11
N ARG A 91 -10.19 11.65 1.24
CA ARG A 91 -8.94 12.37 1.52
C ARG A 91 -8.11 12.67 0.27
N ASN A 92 -8.59 12.29 -0.93
CA ASN A 92 -7.79 12.31 -2.16
C ASN A 92 -6.44 11.59 -1.99
N GLU A 93 -6.45 10.49 -1.23
CA GLU A 93 -5.31 9.60 -0.97
C GLU A 93 -5.40 8.32 -1.82
N LEU A 94 -6.11 8.39 -2.96
CA LEU A 94 -6.26 7.23 -3.83
C LEU A 94 -4.94 6.94 -4.54
N ALA A 95 -4.34 5.79 -4.22
CA ALA A 95 -3.13 5.35 -4.89
C ALA A 95 -3.47 4.78 -6.28
N PRO A 96 -2.87 5.27 -7.38
CA PRO A 96 -3.17 4.75 -8.71
C PRO A 96 -2.82 3.26 -8.83
N ALA A 97 -3.70 2.44 -9.40
CA ALA A 97 -3.36 1.05 -9.73
C ALA A 97 -2.54 1.04 -11.03
N GLY A 98 -1.22 1.24 -10.91
CA GLY A 98 -0.32 1.14 -12.06
C GLY A 98 0.95 1.96 -11.91
N SER A 99 1.98 1.55 -12.65
CA SER A 99 3.33 2.16 -12.63
C SER A 99 3.48 3.41 -13.51
N GLY A 100 2.38 3.88 -14.12
CA GLY A 100 2.38 4.88 -15.19
C GLY A 100 2.78 6.28 -14.73
N TYR A 101 2.32 6.71 -13.56
CA TYR A 101 2.60 8.02 -13.01
C TYR A 101 3.40 7.92 -11.72
N SER A 102 4.64 8.40 -11.78
CA SER A 102 5.49 8.58 -10.61
C SER A 102 6.13 9.95 -10.75
N PRO A 103 6.10 10.82 -9.72
CA PRO A 103 6.75 12.13 -9.77
C PRO A 103 8.25 12.01 -10.08
N VAL A 104 8.86 10.86 -9.78
CA VAL A 104 10.25 10.55 -10.15
C VAL A 104 10.46 10.46 -11.68
N ARG A 105 9.39 10.30 -12.48
CA ARG A 105 9.49 10.25 -13.95
C ARG A 105 9.74 11.62 -14.58
N THR A 106 9.41 12.72 -13.90
CA THR A 106 9.67 14.09 -14.39
C THR A 106 11.15 14.48 -14.24
N LEU A 107 11.86 13.81 -13.34
CA LEU A 107 13.30 13.97 -13.14
C LEU A 107 14.10 13.40 -14.31
N THR A 108 15.24 14.04 -14.61
CA THR A 108 16.23 13.50 -15.56
C THR A 108 16.76 12.14 -15.09
N SER A 109 17.40 11.38 -15.99
CA SER A 109 17.93 10.05 -15.67
C SER A 109 18.98 10.08 -14.54
N SER A 110 19.81 11.13 -14.51
CA SER A 110 20.83 11.39 -13.49
C SER A 110 20.21 11.75 -12.14
N GLN A 111 19.34 12.77 -12.09
CA GLN A 111 18.60 13.17 -10.89
C GLN A 111 17.82 11.99 -10.29
N ARG A 112 17.15 11.21 -11.15
CA ARG A 112 16.42 9.99 -10.75
C ARG A 112 17.33 8.95 -10.11
N ARG A 113 18.56 8.79 -10.60
CA ARG A 113 19.53 7.85 -10.04
C ARG A 113 19.98 8.32 -8.66
N VAL A 114 20.28 9.60 -8.49
CA VAL A 114 20.67 10.22 -7.21
C VAL A 114 19.55 10.09 -6.19
N VAL A 115 18.35 10.57 -6.52
CA VAL A 115 17.16 10.50 -5.66
C VAL A 115 16.85 9.05 -5.28
N ARG A 116 16.95 8.08 -6.19
CA ARG A 116 16.74 6.65 -5.89
C ARG A 116 17.80 6.06 -4.95
N ARG A 117 19.06 6.50 -5.06
CA ARG A 117 20.12 6.02 -4.17
C ARG A 117 19.96 6.62 -2.78
N GLN A 118 19.68 7.92 -2.68
CA GLN A 118 19.45 8.61 -1.42
C GLN A 118 18.18 8.12 -0.70
N THR A 119 17.06 7.96 -1.42
CA THR A 119 15.82 7.37 -0.83
C THR A 119 16.02 5.93 -0.35
N ARG A 120 16.96 5.18 -0.94
CA ARG A 120 17.33 3.83 -0.46
C ARG A 120 18.35 3.84 0.67
N GLY A 121 18.88 5.00 1.05
CA GLY A 121 19.94 5.15 2.05
C GLY A 121 21.31 4.64 1.56
N ARG A 122 21.54 4.60 0.24
CA ARG A 122 22.83 4.18 -0.34
C ARG A 122 23.84 5.31 -0.45
N ASP A 123 23.36 6.54 -0.63
CA ASP A 123 24.17 7.74 -0.73
C ASP A 123 23.74 8.75 0.35
N THR A 124 24.65 9.65 0.74
CA THR A 124 24.34 10.75 1.67
C THR A 124 23.34 11.72 1.05
N LEU A 125 22.45 12.26 1.88
CA LEU A 125 21.44 13.20 1.43
C LEU A 125 22.11 14.54 1.11
N THR A 126 21.96 14.99 -0.14
CA THR A 126 22.44 16.30 -0.59
C THR A 126 21.39 17.37 -0.30
N ALA A 127 21.83 18.59 0.04
CA ALA A 127 20.94 19.71 0.32
C ALA A 127 19.97 19.99 -0.85
N GLU A 128 20.45 19.86 -2.08
CA GLU A 128 19.70 20.10 -3.31
C GLU A 128 18.59 19.06 -3.55
N ALA A 129 18.81 17.80 -3.15
CA ALA A 129 17.83 16.72 -3.36
C ALA A 129 16.92 16.50 -2.15
N ALA A 130 17.25 17.07 -0.99
CA ALA A 130 16.47 16.98 0.25
C ALA A 130 14.99 17.37 0.07
N PRO A 131 14.60 18.51 -0.56
CA PRO A 131 13.20 18.87 -0.72
C PRO A 131 12.42 17.86 -1.57
N ILE A 132 13.02 17.40 -2.67
CA ILE A 132 12.42 16.38 -3.55
C ILE A 132 12.25 15.06 -2.81
N VAL A 133 13.27 14.61 -2.05
CA VAL A 133 13.20 13.37 -1.27
C VAL A 133 12.14 13.47 -0.17
N ALA A 134 12.05 14.60 0.53
CA ALA A 134 11.02 14.84 1.54
C ALA A 134 9.62 14.84 0.93
N ALA A 135 9.41 15.55 -0.19
CA ALA A 135 8.13 15.58 -0.90
C ALA A 135 7.70 14.17 -1.33
N LEU A 136 8.63 13.37 -1.89
CA LEU A 136 8.35 11.98 -2.27
C LEU A 136 8.05 11.08 -1.07
N LEU A 137 8.70 11.29 0.08
CA LEU A 137 8.42 10.53 1.31
C LEU A 137 7.07 10.92 1.91
N ARG A 138 6.75 12.22 1.97
CA ARG A 138 5.45 12.73 2.43
C ARG A 138 4.31 12.17 1.57
N GLU A 139 4.49 12.17 0.25
CA GLU A 139 3.51 11.60 -0.69
C GLU A 139 3.34 10.08 -0.51
N ARG A 140 4.42 9.33 -0.23
CA ARG A 140 4.32 7.88 0.08
C ARG A 140 3.63 7.60 1.41
N LEU A 141 3.80 8.48 2.39
CA LEU A 141 3.24 8.33 3.72
C LEU A 141 1.77 8.76 3.79
N ALA A 142 1.34 9.69 2.93
CA ALA A 142 -0.03 10.19 2.90
C ALA A 142 -1.10 9.08 2.76
N PRO A 143 -1.02 8.14 1.79
CA PRO A 143 -2.00 7.07 1.66
C PRO A 143 -1.71 5.85 2.57
N ALA A 144 -0.64 5.86 3.38
CA ALA A 144 -0.20 4.66 4.08
C ALA A 144 -1.27 4.11 5.04
N ARG A 145 -1.99 4.97 5.76
CA ARG A 145 -3.02 4.53 6.72
C ARG A 145 -4.23 3.92 6.03
N THR A 146 -4.64 4.48 4.90
CA THR A 146 -5.79 4.02 4.11
C THR A 146 -5.45 2.76 3.31
N VAL A 147 -4.24 2.67 2.76
CA VAL A 147 -3.71 1.44 2.15
C VAL A 147 -3.62 0.31 3.19
N LEU A 148 -3.09 0.59 4.38
CA LEU A 148 -3.02 -0.40 5.47
C LEU A 148 -4.39 -0.96 5.84
N MET A 149 -5.43 -0.13 5.91
CA MET A 149 -6.81 -0.61 6.15
C MET A 149 -7.32 -1.52 5.03
N THR A 150 -7.02 -1.20 3.77
CA THR A 150 -7.41 -2.06 2.64
C THR A 150 -6.64 -3.36 2.57
N VAL A 151 -5.34 -3.34 2.90
CA VAL A 151 -4.50 -4.53 2.97
C VAL A 151 -4.96 -5.42 4.13
N ALA A 152 -5.18 -4.85 5.32
CA ALA A 152 -5.70 -5.59 6.47
C ALA A 152 -7.07 -6.21 6.18
N GLY A 153 -7.97 -5.50 5.48
CA GLY A 153 -9.26 -6.04 5.05
C GLY A 153 -9.12 -7.22 4.09
N LEU A 154 -8.23 -7.11 3.10
CA LEU A 154 -7.92 -8.20 2.17
C LEU A 154 -7.34 -9.43 2.90
N GLU A 155 -6.37 -9.20 3.78
CA GLU A 155 -5.73 -10.24 4.60
C GLU A 155 -6.75 -10.98 5.48
N LEU A 156 -7.65 -10.26 6.15
CA LEU A 156 -8.70 -10.86 6.98
C LEU A 156 -9.66 -11.71 6.13
N THR A 157 -9.96 -11.25 4.92
CA THR A 157 -10.82 -11.99 3.98
C THR A 157 -10.16 -13.27 3.47
N LEU A 158 -8.85 -13.20 3.20
CA LEU A 158 -8.06 -14.37 2.81
C LEU A 158 -7.96 -15.39 3.95
N LEU A 159 -7.86 -14.92 5.21
CA LEU A 159 -7.88 -15.79 6.38
C LEU A 159 -9.21 -16.56 6.50
N GLY A 160 -10.34 -15.92 6.16
CA GLY A 160 -11.65 -16.57 6.08
C GLY A 160 -11.75 -17.65 4.99
N ASN A 161 -10.94 -17.54 3.93
CA ASN A 161 -10.87 -18.51 2.82
C ASN A 161 -9.79 -19.58 2.97
N ALA A 162 -9.08 -19.61 4.10
CA ALA A 162 -8.03 -20.56 4.32
C ALA A 162 -8.51 -21.99 4.00
N LEU A 163 -7.79 -22.62 3.06
CA LEU A 163 -8.11 -23.86 2.34
C LEU A 163 -8.48 -25.04 3.26
N PRO A 164 -9.16 -26.08 2.74
CA PRO A 164 -9.71 -27.17 3.56
C PRO A 164 -8.66 -27.96 4.36
N THR A 165 -7.38 -27.85 4.00
CA THR A 165 -6.28 -28.54 4.69
C THR A 165 -5.62 -27.61 5.70
N VAL A 166 -5.47 -28.09 6.94
CA VAL A 166 -4.81 -27.37 8.05
C VAL A 166 -3.46 -26.77 7.61
N TRP A 167 -2.64 -27.52 6.87
CA TRP A 167 -1.36 -27.03 6.34
C TRP A 167 -1.45 -25.84 5.40
N LEU A 168 -2.41 -25.84 4.48
CA LEU A 168 -2.62 -24.72 3.56
C LEU A 168 -3.19 -23.50 4.29
N SER A 169 -4.01 -23.70 5.33
CA SER A 169 -4.47 -22.60 6.17
C SER A 169 -3.34 -21.93 6.96
N ILE A 170 -2.43 -22.73 7.52
CA ILE A 170 -1.23 -22.25 8.22
C ILE A 170 -0.34 -21.48 7.25
N LEU A 171 -0.07 -22.01 6.06
CA LEU A 171 0.76 -21.35 5.05
C LEU A 171 0.14 -20.03 4.59
N THR A 172 -1.18 -20.01 4.37
CA THR A 172 -1.91 -18.79 4.00
C THR A 172 -1.82 -17.74 5.11
N ALA A 173 -2.00 -18.13 6.38
CA ALA A 173 -1.86 -17.23 7.53
C ALA A 173 -0.43 -16.68 7.66
N ILE A 174 0.60 -17.51 7.45
CA ILE A 174 2.00 -17.07 7.47
C ILE A 174 2.28 -16.05 6.38
N VAL A 175 1.81 -16.29 5.15
CA VAL A 175 1.99 -15.36 4.01
C VAL A 175 1.30 -14.04 4.30
N ILE A 176 0.06 -14.08 4.79
CA ILE A 176 -0.71 -12.89 5.20
C ILE A 176 0.07 -12.08 6.25
N VAL A 177 0.45 -12.70 7.36
CA VAL A 177 1.19 -12.02 8.44
C VAL A 177 2.52 -11.47 7.94
N SER A 178 3.20 -12.18 7.04
CA SER A 178 4.48 -11.74 6.46
C SER A 178 4.30 -10.51 5.57
N ILE A 179 3.24 -10.45 4.76
CA ILE A 179 2.92 -9.29 3.92
C ILE A 179 2.58 -8.09 4.81
N GLY A 180 1.67 -8.25 5.78
CA GLY A 180 1.32 -7.19 6.72
C GLY A 180 2.53 -6.65 7.49
N ALA A 181 3.38 -7.56 8.00
CA ALA A 181 4.63 -7.18 8.66
C ALA A 181 5.57 -6.41 7.73
N ALA A 182 5.74 -6.84 6.48
CA ALA A 182 6.57 -6.13 5.50
C ALA A 182 6.06 -4.71 5.22
N VAL A 183 4.74 -4.52 5.11
CA VAL A 183 4.14 -3.20 4.92
C VAL A 183 4.37 -2.31 6.14
N VAL A 184 4.16 -2.83 7.36
CA VAL A 184 4.41 -2.09 8.61
C VAL A 184 5.88 -1.71 8.76
N VAL A 185 6.79 -2.64 8.48
CA VAL A 185 8.24 -2.38 8.52
C VAL A 185 8.63 -1.32 7.49
N SER A 186 8.13 -1.42 6.25
CA SER A 186 8.37 -0.41 5.22
C SER A 186 7.88 0.97 5.65
N HIS A 187 6.67 1.06 6.21
CA HIS A 187 6.12 2.31 6.73
C HIS A 187 6.98 2.90 7.86
N ARG A 188 7.45 2.05 8.79
CA ARG A 188 8.32 2.47 9.89
C ARG A 188 9.70 2.95 9.41
N ILE A 189 10.22 2.36 8.34
CA ILE A 189 11.48 2.80 7.72
C ILE A 189 11.28 4.17 7.06
N ASP A 190 10.19 4.34 6.30
CA ASP A 190 9.92 5.59 5.58
C ASP A 190 9.65 6.75 6.55
N THR A 191 8.93 6.52 7.65
CA THR A 191 8.74 7.54 8.72
C THR A 191 10.04 7.94 9.40
N ARG A 192 10.89 6.97 9.75
CA ARG A 192 12.22 7.26 10.33
C ARG A 192 13.11 8.04 9.37
N ARG A 193 13.01 7.73 8.07
CA ARG A 193 13.75 8.44 7.02
C ARG A 193 13.26 9.87 6.87
N LEU A 194 11.95 10.10 6.82
CA LEU A 194 11.40 11.46 6.77
C LEU A 194 11.87 12.29 7.98
N ALA A 195 11.75 11.73 9.18
CA ALA A 195 12.23 12.40 10.40
C ALA A 195 13.74 12.63 10.41
N ALA A 196 14.54 11.85 9.68
CA ALA A 196 15.98 12.08 9.53
C ALA A 196 16.26 13.20 8.52
N VAL A 197 15.50 13.27 7.42
CA VAL A 197 15.58 14.35 6.43
C VAL A 197 15.23 15.69 7.09
N GLU A 198 14.11 15.77 7.79
CA GLU A 198 13.63 17.01 8.46
C GLU A 198 14.60 17.49 9.55
N ARG A 199 15.27 16.55 10.26
CA ARG A 199 16.32 16.91 11.22
C ARG A 199 17.61 17.41 10.57
N ALA A 200 17.98 16.85 9.43
CA ALA A 200 19.19 17.25 8.70
C ALA A 200 19.00 18.56 7.93
N PHE A 201 17.77 18.85 7.49
CA PHE A 201 17.42 20.02 6.68
C PHE A 201 16.13 20.66 7.21
N PRO A 202 16.22 21.52 8.25
CA PRO A 202 15.04 22.13 8.89
C PRO A 202 14.22 23.06 7.98
N SER A 203 14.79 23.47 6.85
CA SER A 203 14.15 24.33 5.85
C SER A 203 13.26 23.56 4.86
N VAL A 204 13.09 22.24 5.05
CA VAL A 204 12.35 21.31 4.17
C VAL A 204 11.12 20.74 4.87
#